data_AF-F9XEY5-F1
#
_entry.id   AF-F9XEY5-F1
#
_cell.length_a   1.000
_cell.length_b   1.000
_cell.length_c   1.000
_cell.angle_alpha   90.00
_cell.angle_beta   90.00
_cell.angle_gamma   90.00
#
_symmetry.space_group_name_H-M   'P 1'
#
loop_
_entity.id
_entity.type
_entity.pdbx_description
1 polymer ?
#
loop_
_entity_poly.entity_id
_entity_poly.type
_entity_poly.pdbx_seq_one_letter_code
_entity_poly.pdbx_strand_id
1 'polypeptide(L)'
;MPQEVTDIKSFIEICRRKDASSARIKKNKVTGQTKFKVRCNRFLYTLKVQNSEKADKLKQSLPPTLNISDTPKKNAKGKRVAQSS
;
A
#
# COMPACT_ATOMS: atom_id res chain seq x y z
N MET A 1 -2.32 13.89 -2.64
CA MET A 1 -3.39 13.99 -1.63
C MET A 1 -3.84 12.59 -1.22
N PRO A 2 -3.95 12.26 0.08
CA PRO A 2 -4.43 10.95 0.52
C PRO A 2 -5.95 10.82 0.33
N GLN A 3 -6.40 9.64 -0.10
CA GLN A 3 -7.81 9.31 -0.23
C GLN A 3 -8.05 7.90 0.31
N GLU A 4 -9.14 7.71 1.05
CA GLU A 4 -9.55 6.40 1.55
C GLU A 4 -10.50 5.72 0.55
N VAL A 5 -10.30 4.41 0.37
CA VAL A 5 -11.18 3.55 -0.42
C VAL A 5 -11.71 2.48 0.52
N THR A 6 -13.03 2.32 0.56
CA THR A 6 -13.72 1.38 1.45
C THR A 6 -13.99 0.04 0.77
N ASP A 7 -14.34 0.05 -0.52
CA ASP A 7 -14.63 -1.15 -1.28
C ASP A 7 -13.37 -1.83 -1.85
N ILE A 8 -13.35 -3.15 -1.77
CA ILE A 8 -12.23 -3.97 -2.23
C ILE A 8 -12.18 -4.02 -3.76
N LYS A 9 -13.33 -4.08 -4.45
CA LYS A 9 -13.36 -4.19 -5.92
C LYS A 9 -12.82 -2.91 -6.55
N SER A 10 -13.31 -1.75 -6.10
CA SER A 10 -12.77 -0.45 -6.54
C SER A 10 -11.26 -0.31 -6.27
N PHE A 11 -10.77 -0.85 -5.14
CA PHE A 11 -9.34 -0.83 -4.85
C PHE A 11 -8.50 -1.66 -5.83
N ILE A 12 -8.97 -2.86 -6.22
CA ILE A 12 -8.30 -3.70 -7.21
C ILE A 12 -8.31 -3.05 -8.60
N GLU A 13 -9.42 -2.42 -8.98
CA GLU A 13 -9.49 -1.66 -10.23
C GLU A 13 -8.46 -0.53 -10.25
N ILE A 14 -8.30 0.19 -9.13
CA ILE A 14 -7.27 1.23 -8.98
C ILE A 14 -5.86 0.67 -9.16
N CYS A 15 -5.58 -0.52 -8.61
CA CYS A 15 -4.28 -1.15 -8.76
C CYS A 15 -3.93 -1.52 -10.21
N ARG A 16 -4.94 -1.78 -11.05
CA ARG A 16 -4.77 -2.15 -12.47
C ARG A 16 -4.65 -0.95 -13.40
N ARG A 17 -4.90 0.27 -12.92
CA ARG A 17 -4.81 1.47 -13.76
C ARG A 17 -3.36 1.76 -14.15
N LYS A 18 -3.18 2.36 -15.33
CA LYS A 18 -1.86 2.74 -15.87
C LYS A 18 -1.11 3.78 -15.01
N ASP A 19 -1.83 4.58 -14.22
CA ASP A 19 -1.24 5.59 -13.33
C ASP A 19 -0.82 5.04 -11.96
N ALA A 20 -1.11 3.77 -11.66
CA ALA A 20 -0.64 3.13 -10.44
C ALA A 20 0.85 2.77 -10.57
N SER A 21 1.68 3.35 -9.71
CA SER A 21 3.15 3.23 -9.80
C SER A 21 3.75 2.31 -8.75
N SER A 22 3.20 2.33 -7.53
CA SER A 22 3.70 1.51 -6.42
C SER A 22 2.62 1.27 -5.38
N ALA A 23 2.72 0.12 -4.70
CA ALA A 23 1.91 -0.19 -3.53
C ALA A 23 2.80 -0.30 -2.30
N ARG A 24 2.31 0.23 -1.18
CA ARG A 24 2.92 0.08 0.14
C ARG A 24 1.96 -0.65 1.06
N ILE A 25 2.42 -1.73 1.66
CA ILE A 25 1.62 -2.49 2.63
C ILE A 25 2.14 -2.15 4.02
N LYS A 26 1.26 -1.68 4.89
CA LYS A 26 1.56 -1.35 6.28
C LYS A 26 0.71 -2.19 7.22
N LYS A 27 1.33 -3.18 7.86
CA LYS A 27 0.72 -3.92 8.96
C LYS A 27 0.84 -3.10 10.26
N ASN A 28 -0.27 -2.84 10.95
CA ASN A 28 -0.29 -2.24 12.28
C ASN A 28 -0.44 -3.35 13.33
N LYS A 29 0.59 -3.53 14.16
CA LYS A 29 0.57 -4.60 15.18
C LYS A 29 -0.32 -4.27 16.38
N VAL A 30 -0.59 -2.99 16.65
CA VAL A 30 -1.42 -2.57 17.79
C VAL A 30 -2.89 -2.81 17.50
N THR A 31 -3.35 -2.39 16.31
CA THR A 31 -4.77 -2.50 15.93
C THR A 31 -5.09 -3.74 15.10
N GLY A 32 -4.09 -4.58 14.77
CA GLY A 32 -4.23 -5.69 13.82
C GLY A 32 -4.48 -5.28 12.36
N GLN A 33 -4.71 -3.99 12.09
CA GLN A 33 -5.10 -3.50 10.77
C GLN A 33 -3.94 -3.49 9.77
N THR A 34 -4.20 -4.00 8.58
CA THR A 34 -3.32 -3.84 7.42
C THR A 34 -3.84 -2.74 6.51
N LYS A 35 -2.97 -1.79 6.17
CA LYS A 35 -3.28 -0.70 5.23
C LYS A 35 -2.56 -0.93 3.92
N PHE A 36 -3.31 -1.07 2.83
CA PHE A 36 -2.81 -1.14 1.46
C PHE A 36 -2.85 0.27 0.88
N LYS A 37 -1.68 0.80 0.51
CA LYS A 37 -1.53 2.17 0.03
C LYS A 37 -0.99 2.18 -1.38
N VAL A 38 -1.81 2.52 -2.36
CA VAL A 38 -1.40 2.58 -3.77
C VAL A 38 -1.12 4.03 -4.13
N ARG A 39 0.06 4.27 -4.71
CA ARG A 39 0.46 5.56 -5.24
C ARG A 39 0.03 5.66 -6.70
N CYS A 40 -0.85 6.61 -6.97
CA CYS A 40 -1.16 7.07 -8.31
C CYS A 40 -0.60 8.50 -8.51
N ASN A 41 -0.72 9.04 -9.72
CA ASN A 41 -0.18 10.37 -10.07
C ASN A 41 -0.65 11.46 -9.08
N ARG A 42 -1.98 11.57 -8.90
CA ARG A 42 -2.59 12.60 -8.04
C ARG A 42 -2.79 12.13 -6.60
N PHE A 43 -3.35 10.93 -6.43
CA PHE A 43 -3.81 10.44 -5.14
C PHE A 43 -2.92 9.34 -4.56
N LEU A 44 -3.01 9.17 -3.24
CA LEU A 44 -2.55 7.98 -2.55
C LEU A 44 -3.79 7.29 -1.98
N TYR A 45 -4.23 6.22 -2.63
CA TYR A 45 -5.41 5.47 -2.24
C TYR A 45 -5.05 4.50 -1.11
N THR A 46 -5.80 4.54 -0.03
CA THR A 46 -5.60 3.64 1.12
C THR A 46 -6.84 2.80 1.36
N LEU A 47 -6.67 1.47 1.36
CA LEU A 47 -7.67 0.52 1.84
C LEU A 47 -7.21 -0.04 3.19
N LYS A 48 -8.10 -0.04 4.19
CA LYS A 48 -7.85 -0.60 5.52
C LYS A 48 -8.54 -1.96 5.64
N VAL A 49 -7.80 -2.99 6.02
CA VAL A 49 -8.33 -4.35 6.24
C VAL A 49 -7.99 -4.78 7.66
N GLN A 50 -8.99 -5.20 8.43
CA GLN A 50 -8.80 -5.63 9.82
C GLN A 50 -8.34 -7.10 9.92
N ASN A 51 -8.87 -7.97 9.06
CA ASN A 51 -8.58 -9.40 9.09
C ASN A 51 -7.27 -9.71 8.32
N SER A 52 -6.33 -10.41 8.97
CA SER A 52 -5.02 -10.75 8.41
C SER A 52 -5.11 -11.72 7.23
N GLU A 53 -5.95 -12.74 7.29
CA GLU A 53 -6.11 -13.72 6.20
C GLU A 53 -6.68 -13.06 4.94
N LYS A 54 -7.66 -12.17 5.11
CA LYS A 54 -8.21 -11.38 3.99
C LYS A 54 -7.14 -10.47 3.40
N ALA A 55 -6.29 -9.89 4.24
CA ALA A 55 -5.19 -9.05 3.79
C ALA A 55 -4.15 -9.86 2.97
N ASP A 56 -3.78 -11.05 3.42
CA ASP A 56 -2.81 -11.87 2.70
C ASP A 56 -3.37 -12.38 1.36
N LYS A 57 -4.66 -12.74 1.30
CA LYS A 57 -5.37 -13.01 0.02
C LYS A 57 -5.39 -11.78 -0.89
N LEU A 58 -5.67 -10.60 -0.34
CA LEU A 58 -5.69 -9.36 -1.11
C LEU A 58 -4.30 -9.04 -1.69
N LYS A 59 -3.23 -9.30 -0.94
CA LYS A 59 -1.85 -9.14 -1.40
C LYS A 59 -1.56 -10.01 -2.63
N GLN A 60 -2.11 -11.22 -2.69
CA GLN A 60 -1.98 -12.13 -3.85
C GLN A 60 -2.78 -11.66 -5.07
N SER A 61 -3.93 -10.99 -4.86
CA SER A 61 -4.76 -10.45 -5.94
C SER A 61 -4.21 -9.18 -6.59
N LEU A 62 -3.15 -8.58 -6.02
CA LEU A 62 -2.53 -7.40 -6.59
C LEU A 62 -1.80 -7.74 -7.90
N PRO A 63 -1.77 -6.82 -8.88
CA PRO A 63 -1.02 -7.03 -10.11
C PRO A 63 0.46 -7.25 -9.81
N PRO A 64 1.10 -8.30 -10.35
CA PRO A 64 2.53 -8.58 -10.11
C PRO A 64 3.45 -7.53 -10.74
N THR A 65 2.94 -6.78 -11.73
CA THR A 65 3.64 -5.66 -12.36
C THR A 65 3.75 -4.43 -11.45
N LEU A 66 2.97 -4.37 -10.36
CA LEU A 66 2.98 -3.25 -9.44
C LEU A 66 4.10 -3.44 -8.42
N ASN A 67 4.94 -2.42 -8.26
CA ASN A 67 6.03 -2.45 -7.27
C ASN A 67 5.46 -2.44 -5.85
N ILE A 68 5.45 -3.59 -5.19
CA ILE A 68 4.95 -3.77 -3.82
C ILE A 68 6.12 -3.66 -2.84
N SER A 69 6.01 -2.73 -1.89
CA SER A 69 6.96 -2.60 -0.77
C SER A 69 6.26 -2.78 0.57
N ASP A 70 6.79 -3.66 1.41
CA ASP A 70 6.35 -3.78 2.80
C ASP A 70 7.02 -2.66 3.62
N THR A 71 6.22 -1.83 4.28
CA THR A 71 6.78 -0.72 5.07
C THR A 71 7.23 -1.20 6.46
N PRO A 72 8.52 -1.06 6.82
CA PRO A 72 9.02 -1.50 8.12
C PRO A 72 8.41 -0.70 9.27
N LYS A 73 8.45 -1.30 10.45
CA LYS A 73 8.03 -0.67 11.71
C LYS A 73 8.99 0.48 12.04
N LYS A 74 8.43 1.70 12.09
CA LYS A 74 9.03 2.91 12.66
C LYS A 74 10.24 3.40 11.85
N ASN A 75 10.17 4.64 11.37
CA ASN A 75 11.34 5.34 10.90
C ASN A 75 12.41 5.25 12.00
N ALA A 76 13.49 4.50 11.78
CA ALA A 76 14.74 4.84 12.42
C ALA A 76 15.02 6.27 11.97
N LYS A 77 14.92 7.23 12.89
CA LYS A 77 15.27 8.62 12.59
C LYS A 77 16.68 8.60 12.00
N GLY A 78 16.86 9.04 10.74
CA GLY A 78 18.17 9.42 10.23
C GLY A 78 18.93 8.46 9.31
N LYS A 79 18.32 7.92 8.25
CA LYS A 79 19.12 7.55 7.06
C LYS A 79 18.46 8.06 5.78
N ARG A 80 18.62 9.37 5.53
CA ARG A 80 18.64 9.88 4.16
C ARG A 80 19.92 9.32 3.54
N VAL A 81 19.82 8.29 2.71
CA VAL A 81 20.91 7.99 1.78
C VAL A 81 20.73 9.01 0.66
N ALA A 82 21.52 10.08 0.69
CA ALA A 82 21.67 10.92 -0.48
C ALA A 82 22.23 10.02 -1.59
N GLN A 83 21.53 9.90 -2.71
CA GLN A 83 22.15 9.38 -3.92
C GLN A 83 23.16 10.44 -4.35
N SER A 84 24.45 10.15 -4.15
CA SER A 84 25.54 10.89 -4.78
C SER A 84 25.54 10.54 -6.26
N SER A 85 25.35 11.56 -7.11
CA SER A 85 25.83 11.53 -8.49
C SER A 85 27.34 11.65 -8.52
#